data_AF-A0A7V3VVW0-F1
#
_entry.id   AF-A0A7V3VVW0-F1
#
_cell.length_a   1.000
_cell.length_b   1.000
_cell.length_c   1.000
_cell.angle_alpha   90.00
_cell.angle_beta   90.00
_cell.angle_gamma   90.00
#
_symmetry.space_group_name_H-M   'P 1'
#
loop_
_entity.id
_entity.type
_entity.pdbx_description
1 polymer ?
#
loop_
_entity_poly.entity_id
_entity_poly.type
_entity_poly.pdbx_seq_one_letter_code
_entity_poly.pdbx_strand_id
1 'polypeptide(L)'
;MGRKSREWKEEVLSYFSIAEWKEFVKLNFKAFDRYTRDQCREARKYFKGNEIEETSLRDALRYCLENETYSMKNLIDSYKYFKCNKERKFNRKVVSKGNFPETSLNIVEVNHIEVMKPDVKIYEGMINGGSL
;
A
#
# COMPACT_ATOMS: atom_id res chain seq x y z
N MET A 1 8.87 -29.66 -12.17
CA MET A 1 8.06 -29.09 -13.27
C MET A 1 7.61 -27.69 -12.88
N GLY A 2 7.89 -26.68 -13.71
CA GLY A 2 7.39 -25.32 -13.48
C GLY A 2 5.90 -25.24 -13.77
N ARG A 3 5.10 -24.73 -12.82
CA ARG A 3 3.67 -24.46 -13.06
C ARG A 3 3.50 -23.50 -14.25
N LYS A 4 2.51 -23.77 -15.09
CA LYS A 4 2.22 -22.94 -16.27
C LYS A 4 1.66 -21.57 -15.84
N SER A 5 1.96 -20.50 -16.59
CA SER A 5 1.50 -19.14 -16.30
C SER A 5 -0.03 -19.04 -16.13
N ARG A 6 -0.77 -19.86 -16.88
CA ARG A 6 -2.23 -19.98 -16.79
C ARG A 6 -2.71 -20.42 -15.40
N GLU A 7 -2.04 -21.40 -14.80
CA GLU A 7 -2.40 -21.91 -13.46
C GLU A 7 -2.24 -20.83 -12.39
N TRP A 8 -1.22 -19.97 -12.52
CA TRP A 8 -1.00 -18.86 -11.58
C TRP A 8 -2.04 -17.76 -11.75
N LYS A 9 -2.46 -17.47 -12.99
CA LYS A 9 -3.55 -16.52 -13.27
C LYS A 9 -4.86 -17.01 -12.66
N GLU A 10 -5.20 -18.28 -12.87
CA GLU A 10 -6.42 -18.91 -12.34
C GLU A 10 -6.40 -18.99 -10.81
N GLU A 11 -5.27 -19.37 -10.21
CA GLU A 11 -5.11 -19.38 -8.75
C GLU A 11 -5.39 -18.00 -8.15
N VAL A 12 -4.73 -16.95 -8.64
CA VAL A 12 -4.89 -15.59 -8.11
C VAL A 12 -6.31 -15.07 -8.32
N LEU A 13 -6.93 -15.36 -9.48
CA LEU A 13 -8.30 -14.95 -9.76
C LEU A 13 -9.31 -15.60 -8.79
N SER A 14 -9.00 -16.79 -8.27
CA SER A 14 -9.84 -17.53 -7.32
C SER A 14 -9.69 -17.12 -5.84
N TYR A 15 -8.79 -16.19 -5.49
CA TYR A 15 -8.55 -15.82 -4.09
C TYR A 15 -9.75 -15.23 -3.38
N PHE A 16 -10.52 -14.42 -4.11
CA PHE A 16 -11.71 -13.78 -3.56
C PHE A 16 -12.86 -13.89 -4.57
N SER A 17 -14.06 -14.17 -4.06
CA SER A 17 -15.29 -14.24 -4.86
C SER A 17 -15.86 -12.86 -5.23
N ILE A 18 -15.23 -11.79 -4.74
CA ILE A 18 -15.59 -10.38 -4.89
C ILE A 18 -15.48 -9.94 -6.37
N ALA A 19 -16.44 -9.16 -6.86
CA ALA A 19 -16.49 -8.74 -8.26
C ALA A 19 -15.32 -7.79 -8.62
N GLU A 20 -15.07 -6.83 -7.74
CA GLU A 20 -14.01 -5.82 -7.84
C GLU A 20 -12.62 -6.49 -7.90
N TRP A 21 -12.43 -7.61 -7.18
CA TRP A 21 -11.19 -8.39 -7.26
C TRP A 21 -10.98 -8.97 -8.65
N LYS A 22 -12.02 -9.63 -9.20
CA LYS A 22 -11.94 -10.25 -10.53
C LYS A 22 -11.68 -9.20 -11.61
N GLU A 23 -12.30 -8.03 -11.50
CA GLU A 23 -12.07 -6.91 -12.40
C GLU A 23 -10.64 -6.38 -12.29
N PHE A 24 -10.18 -6.08 -11.08
CA PHE A 24 -8.82 -5.63 -10.82
C PHE A 24 -7.78 -6.61 -11.36
N VAL A 25 -7.91 -7.91 -11.10
CA VAL A 25 -6.95 -8.93 -11.55
C VAL A 25 -6.91 -9.03 -13.08
N LYS A 26 -8.05 -8.91 -13.76
CA LYS A 26 -8.09 -8.86 -15.23
C LYS A 26 -7.36 -7.64 -15.77
N LEU A 27 -7.60 -6.46 -15.19
CA LEU A 27 -6.93 -5.22 -15.59
C LEU A 27 -5.43 -5.24 -15.27
N ASN A 28 -5.04 -5.80 -14.12
CA ASN A 28 -3.65 -6.04 -13.75
C ASN A 28 -2.93 -6.89 -14.82
N PHE A 29 -3.50 -8.03 -15.21
CA PHE A 29 -2.89 -8.89 -16.23
C PHE A 29 -2.85 -8.24 -17.61
N LYS A 30 -3.82 -7.38 -17.93
CA LYS A 30 -3.81 -6.61 -19.18
C LYS A 30 -2.72 -5.53 -19.16
N ALA A 31 -2.60 -4.78 -18.07
CA ALA A 31 -1.62 -3.71 -17.92
C ALA A 31 -0.18 -4.25 -17.78
N PHE A 32 -0.01 -5.42 -17.17
CA PHE A 32 1.28 -6.03 -16.86
C PHE A 32 1.45 -7.41 -17.52
N ASP A 33 1.06 -7.57 -18.79
CA ASP A 33 1.09 -8.90 -19.45
C ASP A 33 2.47 -9.56 -19.39
N ARG A 34 3.54 -8.80 -19.70
CA ARG A 34 4.95 -9.23 -19.60
C ARG A 34 5.34 -9.64 -18.16
N TYR A 35 4.77 -9.00 -17.15
CA TYR A 35 5.12 -9.18 -15.74
C TYR A 35 4.06 -9.96 -14.95
N THR A 36 3.12 -10.64 -15.63
CA THR A 36 2.04 -11.37 -14.97
C THR A 36 2.56 -12.30 -13.87
N ARG A 37 3.65 -13.04 -14.16
CA ARG A 37 4.22 -13.98 -13.18
C ARG A 37 4.64 -13.28 -11.88
N ASP A 38 5.20 -12.09 -11.97
CA ASP A 38 5.64 -11.32 -10.82
C ASP A 38 4.43 -10.74 -10.07
N GLN A 39 3.40 -10.28 -10.79
CA GLN A 39 2.13 -9.88 -10.18
C GLN A 39 1.48 -11.05 -9.42
N CYS A 40 1.45 -12.24 -10.00
CA CYS A 40 0.93 -13.42 -9.32
C CYS A 40 1.80 -13.83 -8.11
N ARG A 41 3.14 -13.67 -8.19
CA ARG A 41 4.03 -13.93 -7.05
C ARG A 41 3.75 -13.00 -5.88
N GLU A 42 3.59 -11.70 -6.15
CA GLU A 42 3.24 -10.72 -5.13
C GLU A 42 1.87 -11.02 -4.51
N ALA A 43 0.87 -11.31 -5.34
CA ALA A 43 -0.46 -11.69 -4.86
C ALA A 43 -0.41 -12.93 -3.96
N ARG A 44 0.31 -13.98 -4.39
CA ARG A 44 0.49 -15.21 -3.60
C ARG A 44 1.18 -14.91 -2.27
N LYS A 45 2.25 -14.13 -2.28
CA LYS A 45 3.02 -13.79 -1.09
C LYS A 45 2.16 -13.06 -0.05
N TYR A 46 1.26 -12.19 -0.50
CA TYR A 46 0.48 -11.34 0.40
C TYR A 46 -0.89 -11.89 0.78
N PHE A 47 -1.60 -12.58 -0.12
CA PHE A 47 -2.98 -12.99 0.12
C PHE A 47 -3.13 -14.48 0.46
N LYS A 48 -2.21 -15.34 0.01
CA LYS A 48 -2.35 -16.79 0.22
C LYS A 48 -2.12 -17.16 1.68
N GLY A 49 -3.14 -17.70 2.33
CA GLY A 49 -3.06 -18.20 3.71
C GLY A 49 -3.05 -17.09 4.77
N ASN A 50 -3.21 -15.82 4.36
CA ASN A 50 -3.35 -14.71 5.29
C ASN A 50 -4.84 -14.40 5.50
N GLU A 51 -5.19 -14.00 6.71
CA GLU A 51 -6.53 -13.49 7.01
C GLU A 51 -6.65 -12.05 6.48
N ILE A 52 -7.61 -11.85 5.58
CA ILE A 52 -7.79 -10.59 4.86
C ILE A 52 -9.15 -10.01 5.22
N GLU A 53 -9.16 -8.79 5.74
CA GLU A 53 -10.38 -8.08 6.09
C GLU A 53 -11.09 -7.62 4.79
N GLU A 54 -12.20 -8.27 4.46
CA GLU A 54 -12.92 -8.05 3.21
C GLU A 54 -13.28 -6.57 2.98
N THR A 55 -13.73 -5.86 4.01
CA THR A 55 -14.15 -4.45 3.84
C THR A 55 -12.97 -3.56 3.45
N SER A 56 -11.79 -3.76 4.04
CA SER A 56 -10.57 -3.00 3.72
C SER A 56 -10.03 -3.38 2.35
N LEU A 57 -10.17 -4.64 1.95
CA LEU A 57 -9.83 -5.09 0.61
C LEU A 57 -10.74 -4.43 -0.45
N ARG A 58 -12.05 -4.35 -0.21
CA ARG A 58 -12.99 -3.67 -1.12
C ARG A 58 -12.67 -2.20 -1.29
N ASP A 59 -12.40 -1.49 -0.20
CA ASP A 59 -12.00 -0.07 -0.26
C ASP A 59 -10.72 0.12 -1.08
N ALA A 60 -9.73 -0.75 -0.87
CA ALA A 60 -8.47 -0.73 -1.63
C ALA A 60 -8.67 -1.06 -3.11
N LEU A 61 -9.49 -2.06 -3.44
CA LEU A 61 -9.80 -2.44 -4.81
C LEU A 61 -10.50 -1.29 -5.55
N ARG A 62 -11.51 -0.69 -4.93
CA ARG A 62 -12.23 0.46 -5.49
C ARG A 62 -11.28 1.62 -5.73
N TYR A 63 -10.43 1.96 -4.76
CA TYR A 63 -9.43 3.00 -4.93
C TYR A 63 -8.49 2.72 -6.11
N CYS A 64 -7.99 1.49 -6.23
CA CYS A 64 -7.10 1.12 -7.33
C CYS A 64 -7.79 1.14 -8.70
N LEU A 65 -9.05 0.73 -8.77
CA LEU A 65 -9.85 0.77 -10.00
C LEU A 65 -10.14 2.22 -10.43
N GLU A 66 -10.58 3.07 -9.51
CA GLU A 66 -10.91 4.49 -9.76
C GLU A 66 -9.67 5.31 -10.19
N ASN A 67 -8.49 4.99 -9.66
CA ASN A 67 -7.24 5.69 -9.96
C ASN A 67 -6.38 4.99 -11.03
N GLU A 68 -6.91 3.95 -11.68
CA GLU A 68 -6.21 3.17 -12.70
C GLU A 68 -4.84 2.59 -12.25
N THR A 69 -4.69 2.33 -10.94
CA THR A 69 -3.44 1.84 -10.35
C THR A 69 -3.44 0.32 -10.22
N TYR A 70 -3.30 -0.37 -11.35
CA TYR A 70 -3.55 -1.82 -11.42
C TYR A 70 -2.45 -2.74 -10.87
N SER A 71 -1.34 -2.25 -10.32
CA SER A 71 -0.27 -3.14 -9.84
C SER A 71 -0.64 -3.82 -8.52
N MET A 72 -0.25 -5.09 -8.33
CA MET A 72 -0.50 -5.81 -7.07
C MET A 72 0.15 -5.12 -5.87
N LYS A 73 1.31 -4.49 -6.08
CA LYS A 73 1.97 -3.68 -5.05
C LYS A 73 1.09 -2.50 -4.60
N ASN A 74 0.50 -1.77 -5.54
CA ASN A 74 -0.39 -0.65 -5.22
C ASN A 74 -1.63 -1.13 -4.46
N LEU A 75 -2.20 -2.28 -4.83
CA LEU A 75 -3.33 -2.85 -4.10
C LEU A 75 -2.94 -3.24 -2.66
N ILE A 76 -1.79 -3.87 -2.48
CA ILE A 76 -1.28 -4.27 -1.16
C ILE A 76 -1.07 -3.04 -0.26
N ASP A 77 -0.43 -1.99 -0.80
CA ASP A 77 -0.15 -0.77 -0.04
C ASP A 77 -1.44 0.00 0.29
N SER A 78 -2.39 0.05 -0.66
CA SER A 78 -3.73 0.61 -0.43
C SER A 78 -4.49 -0.17 0.64
N TYR A 79 -4.46 -1.50 0.60
CA TYR A 79 -5.10 -2.35 1.61
C TYR A 79 -4.53 -2.08 3.01
N LYS A 80 -3.20 -2.03 3.16
CA LYS A 80 -2.56 -1.69 4.44
C LYS A 80 -3.01 -0.32 4.94
N TYR A 81 -3.11 0.66 4.06
CA TYR A 81 -3.60 1.98 4.40
C TYR A 81 -5.03 1.93 4.93
N PHE A 82 -5.96 1.30 4.21
CA PHE A 82 -7.37 1.22 4.63
C PHE A 82 -7.56 0.42 5.92
N LYS A 83 -6.86 -0.71 6.06
CA LYS A 83 -6.86 -1.52 7.30
C LYS A 83 -6.40 -0.68 8.50
N CYS A 84 -5.24 -0.05 8.40
CA CYS A 84 -4.70 0.78 9.48
C CYS A 84 -5.60 1.99 9.79
N ASN A 85 -6.20 2.61 8.77
CA ASN A 85 -7.10 3.74 8.96
C ASN A 85 -8.40 3.32 9.68
N LYS A 86 -8.93 2.12 9.39
CA LYS A 86 -10.10 1.57 10.12
C LYS A 86 -9.77 1.25 11.57
N GLU A 87 -8.64 0.60 11.83
CA GLU A 87 -8.17 0.33 13.19
C GLU A 87 -8.02 1.64 13.99
N ARG A 88 -7.43 2.68 13.39
CA ARG A 88 -7.34 4.01 14.02
C ARG A 88 -8.71 4.63 14.30
N LYS A 89 -9.63 4.59 13.35
CA LYS A 89 -11.01 5.11 13.53
C LYS A 89 -11.76 4.34 14.61
N PHE A 90 -11.58 3.02 14.69
CA PHE A 90 -12.14 2.18 15.75
C PHE A 90 -11.57 2.58 17.12
N ASN A 91 -10.25 2.67 17.25
CA ASN A 91 -9.58 3.03 18.50
C ASN A 91 -10.00 4.42 19.00
N ARG A 92 -10.15 5.41 18.11
CA ARG A 92 -10.67 6.74 18.49
C ARG A 92 -12.09 6.66 19.08
N LYS A 93 -12.97 5.83 18.48
CA LYS A 93 -14.34 5.65 18.99
C LYS A 93 -14.35 4.96 20.37
N VAL A 94 -13.44 4.03 20.62
CA VAL A 94 -13.31 3.36 21.93
C VAL A 94 -12.83 4.36 22.99
N VAL A 95 -11.80 5.17 22.69
CA VAL A 95 -11.31 6.22 23.60
C VAL A 95 -12.43 7.21 23.95
N SER A 96 -13.27 7.59 22.98
CA SER A 96 -14.39 8.51 23.24
C SER A 96 -15.52 7.94 24.11
N LYS A 97 -15.55 6.62 24.35
CA LYS A 97 -16.57 5.95 25.18
C LYS A 97 -16.05 5.50 26.55
N GLY A 98 -14.75 5.55 26.79
CA GLY A 98 -14.19 5.26 28.11
C GLY A 98 -14.28 6.48 29.02
N ASN A 99 -14.75 6.31 30.24
CA ASN A 99 -14.55 7.29 31.32
C ASN A 99 -13.06 7.28 31.71
N PHE A 100 -12.24 7.98 30.92
CA PHE A 100 -10.86 8.28 31.29
C PHE A 100 -10.85 9.63 32.02
N PRO A 101 -10.19 9.76 33.18
CA PRO A 101 -9.86 11.08 33.70
C PRO A 101 -9.02 11.80 32.64
N GLU A 102 -9.33 13.07 32.39
CA GLU A 102 -8.70 13.92 31.37
C GLU A 102 -7.18 14.03 31.60
N THR A 103 -6.40 13.06 31.15
CA THR A 103 -4.97 13.26 30.98
C THR A 103 -4.79 13.86 29.59
N SER A 104 -4.77 15.19 29.52
CA SER A 104 -4.48 15.95 28.32
C SER A 104 -3.10 15.55 27.78
N LEU A 105 -3.08 14.68 26.77
CA LEU A 105 -1.89 14.50 25.95
C LEU A 105 -1.68 15.81 25.20
N ASN A 106 -0.60 16.52 25.52
CA ASN A 106 -0.13 17.68 24.76
C ASN A 106 0.31 17.23 23.36
N ILE A 107 -0.66 17.11 22.45
CA ILE A 107 -0.40 16.95 21.02
C ILE A 107 -0.03 18.34 20.51
N VAL A 108 1.27 18.60 20.40
CA VAL A 108 1.76 19.85 19.80
C VAL A 108 1.55 19.74 18.30
N GLU A 109 0.68 20.59 17.76
CA GLU A 109 0.47 20.75 16.33
C GLU A 109 1.72 21.43 15.73
N VAL A 110 2.61 20.63 15.15
CA VAL A 110 3.85 21.14 14.54
C VAL A 110 3.51 21.65 13.13
N ASN A 111 3.08 22.91 13.05
CA ASN A 111 2.66 23.54 11.79
C ASN A 111 3.82 23.91 10.83
N HIS A 112 5.07 23.72 11.25
CA HIS A 112 6.25 24.02 10.44
C HIS A 112 7.38 23.04 10.69
N ILE A 113 7.89 22.40 9.63
CA ILE A 113 9.09 21.58 9.65
C ILE A 113 10.20 22.41 9.01
N GLU A 114 11.15 22.90 9.81
CA GLU A 114 12.35 23.53 9.27
C GLU A 114 13.29 22.46 8.71
N VAL A 115 13.45 22.45 7.40
CA VAL A 115 14.42 21.59 6.73
C VAL A 115 15.78 22.27 6.78
N MET A 116 16.78 21.61 7.37
CA MET A 116 18.17 22.07 7.32
C MET A 116 18.60 22.24 5.86
N LYS A 117 18.94 23.47 5.47
CA LYS A 117 19.63 23.73 4.20
C LYS A 117 21.10 23.41 4.42
N PRO A 118 21.70 22.44 3.71
CA PRO A 118 23.13 22.16 3.83
C PRO A 118 23.94 23.41 3.50
N ASP A 119 25.04 23.63 4.23
CA ASP A 119 25.96 24.73 3.95
C ASP A 119 26.54 24.56 2.54
N VAL A 120 26.45 25.61 1.71
CA VAL A 120 26.93 25.63 0.32
C VAL A 120 28.41 25.26 0.24
N LYS A 121 29.19 25.54 1.30
CA LYS A 121 30.62 25.17 1.42
C LYS A 121 30.90 23.68 1.28
N ILE A 122 29.91 22.82 1.54
CA ILE A 122 30.03 21.37 1.33
C ILE A 122 30.29 21.04 -0.15
N TYR A 123 29.77 21.85 -1.07
CA TYR A 123 29.88 21.64 -2.52
C TYR A 123 31.08 22.37 -3.15
N GLU A 124 31.67 23.35 -2.47
CA GLU A 124 32.82 24.12 -2.97
C GLU A 124 34.08 23.25 -3.13
N GLY A 125 34.28 22.27 -2.25
CA GLY A 125 35.38 21.31 -2.36
C GLY A 125 35.25 20.34 -3.55
N MET A 126 34.03 20.13 -4.07
CA MET A 126 33.79 19.26 -5.22
C MET A 126 34.04 19.96 -6.56
N ILE A 127 33.93 21.29 -6.60
CA ILE A 127 34.14 22.07 -7.82
C ILE A 127 35.64 22.38 -8.01
N ASN A 128 36.39 22.55 -6.92
CA ASN A 128 37.82 22.92 -6.96
C ASN A 128 38.79 21.72 -6.99
N GLY A 129 38.28 20.49 -6.86
CA GLY A 129 39.07 19.25 -6.95
C GLY A 129 39.25 18.70 -8.37
N GLY A 130 38.72 19.39 -9.38
CA GLY A 130 38.85 19.01 -10.79
C GLY A 130 39.86 19.88 -11.53
N SER A 131 41.15 19.72 -11.23
CA SER A 131 42.19 20.07 -12.21
C SER A 131 43.13 18.88 -12.37
N LEU A 132 43.04 18.27 -13.55
CA LEU A 132 44.09 17.46 -14.18
C LEU A 132 45.39 18.25 -14.29
#